data_AF-A0A1L5FE45-F1
#
_entry.id   AF-A0A1L5FE45-F1
#
_cell.length_a   1.000
_cell.length_b   1.000
_cell.length_c   1.000
_cell.angle_alpha   90.00
_cell.angle_beta   90.00
_cell.angle_gamma   90.00
#
_symmetry.space_group_name_H-M   'P 1'
#
loop_
_entity.id
_entity.type
_entity.pdbx_description
1 polymer ?
#
loop_
_entity_poly.entity_id
_entity_poly.type
_entity_poly.pdbx_seq_one_letter_code
_entity_poly.pdbx_strand_id
1 'polypeptide(L)'
;MKINTLFNKGNIKNTVFVIVGCLVSAIGVNMFLVTAKLLSGGVSGIAILIQYAFHISAGYTVLVANIPLLVLSYRKLNRRFTIYSIIGTFSLSLFLILTKNLSSIFKVQDTLLFSVYGGVLTGIGAGLAYSNHGSEGGMNIIVMLVKKKYDNFDVGQLGFIVNCIIVSLGMMINGIITALYTLMSMYIAAFVTDKVIHGLSRKKVLFVITDKEEEVFKYITTFMHPGATILNGKALTGRERKVIYCIVHISRLPQFKYWVQKIDRDALISIIDASEVDGRGFNSSIL
;
A
#
# COMPACT_ATOMS: atom_id res chain seq x y z
N MET A 1 -2.45 -19.42 -19.84
CA MET A 1 -1.70 -18.23 -20.25
C MET A 1 -0.35 -18.70 -20.78
N LYS A 2 -0.12 -18.62 -22.10
CA LYS A 2 1.14 -19.05 -22.73
C LYS A 2 2.27 -18.12 -22.26
N ILE A 3 3.45 -18.66 -21.94
CA ILE A 3 4.64 -17.92 -21.45
C ILE A 3 4.96 -16.70 -22.34
N ASN A 4 4.68 -16.77 -23.64
CA ASN A 4 4.86 -15.67 -24.60
C ASN A 4 4.02 -14.41 -24.33
N THR A 5 3.04 -14.45 -23.41
CA THR A 5 2.24 -13.26 -23.03
C THR A 5 2.90 -12.40 -21.93
N LEU A 6 4.03 -12.82 -21.36
CA LEU A 6 4.77 -12.04 -20.36
C LEU A 6 5.50 -10.82 -20.97
N PHE A 7 5.74 -10.79 -22.28
CA PHE A 7 6.46 -9.71 -22.98
C PHE A 7 5.56 -8.59 -23.53
N ASN A 8 4.34 -8.43 -23.00
CA ASN A 8 3.54 -7.25 -23.28
C ASN A 8 4.06 -6.06 -22.43
N LYS A 9 4.05 -4.82 -22.95
CA LYS A 9 4.60 -3.63 -22.26
C LYS A 9 4.09 -3.47 -20.83
N GLY A 10 2.81 -3.79 -20.58
CA GLY A 10 2.23 -3.78 -19.23
C GLY A 10 2.80 -4.85 -18.29
N ASN A 11 3.14 -6.04 -18.80
CA ASN A 11 3.69 -7.12 -17.99
C ASN A 11 5.17 -6.90 -17.65
N ILE A 12 5.93 -6.28 -18.56
CA ILE A 12 7.32 -5.85 -18.30
C ILE A 12 7.35 -4.82 -17.18
N LYS A 13 6.49 -3.79 -17.26
CA LYS A 13 6.33 -2.78 -16.21
C LYS A 13 6.09 -3.43 -14.85
N ASN A 14 5.11 -4.32 -14.76
CA ASN A 14 4.78 -5.01 -13.51
C ASN A 14 5.97 -5.81 -12.96
N THR A 15 6.67 -6.53 -13.82
CA THR A 15 7.85 -7.32 -13.43
C THR A 15 8.94 -6.42 -12.85
N VAL A 16 9.24 -5.30 -13.51
CA VAL A 16 10.24 -4.33 -13.04
C VAL A 16 9.85 -3.76 -11.68
N PHE A 17 8.60 -3.33 -11.50
CA PHE A 17 8.17 -2.80 -10.20
C PHE A 17 8.21 -3.84 -9.07
N VAL A 18 7.88 -5.10 -9.36
CA VAL A 18 8.01 -6.19 -8.37
C VAL A 18 9.48 -6.38 -7.97
N ILE A 19 10.40 -6.44 -8.94
CA ILE A 19 11.83 -6.61 -8.67
C ILE A 19 12.39 -5.41 -7.89
N VAL A 20 12.07 -4.18 -8.32
CA VAL A 20 12.48 -2.96 -7.63
C VAL A 20 11.91 -2.90 -6.22
N GLY A 21 10.64 -3.27 -6.03
CA GLY A 21 10.03 -3.36 -4.71
C GLY A 21 10.79 -4.32 -3.79
N CYS A 22 11.13 -5.52 -4.28
CA CYS A 22 11.91 -6.50 -3.53
C CYS A 22 13.31 -5.99 -3.16
N LEU A 23 13.96 -5.22 -4.03
CA LEU A 23 15.26 -4.59 -3.72
C LEU A 23 15.13 -3.56 -2.60
N VAL A 24 14.11 -2.70 -2.67
CA VAL A 24 13.84 -1.68 -1.64
C VAL A 24 13.54 -2.35 -0.29
N SER A 25 12.73 -3.41 -0.28
CA SER A 25 12.47 -4.20 0.93
C SER A 25 13.73 -4.86 1.47
N ALA A 26 14.56 -5.47 0.61
CA ALA A 26 15.80 -6.09 1.05
C ALA A 26 16.78 -5.10 1.69
N ILE A 27 16.82 -3.86 1.18
CA ILE A 27 17.60 -2.76 1.80
C ILE A 27 16.99 -2.42 3.17
N GLY A 28 15.68 -2.19 3.25
CA GLY A 28 14.99 -1.91 4.52
C GLY A 28 15.23 -2.98 5.59
N VAL A 29 15.16 -4.25 5.20
CA VAL A 29 15.41 -5.39 6.09
C VAL A 29 16.86 -5.42 6.55
N ASN A 30 17.83 -5.52 5.63
CA ASN A 30 19.22 -5.76 6.03
C ASN A 30 19.90 -4.54 6.64
N MET A 31 19.57 -3.33 6.18
CA MET A 31 20.22 -2.11 6.63
C MET A 31 19.65 -1.59 7.96
N PHE A 32 18.34 -1.76 8.20
CA PHE A 32 17.67 -1.22 9.37
C PHE A 32 17.18 -2.32 10.32
N LEU A 33 16.31 -3.23 9.88
CA LEU A 33 15.68 -4.22 10.77
C LEU A 33 16.70 -5.21 11.35
N VAL A 34 17.56 -5.78 10.51
CA VAL A 34 18.57 -6.76 10.93
C VAL A 34 19.62 -6.10 11.84
N THR A 35 20.04 -4.88 11.53
CA THR A 35 20.98 -4.10 12.35
C THR A 35 20.41 -3.84 13.75
N ALA A 36 19.12 -3.56 13.85
CA ALA A 36 18.41 -3.33 15.11
C ALA A 36 17.89 -4.61 15.79
N LYS A 37 18.20 -5.80 15.27
CA LYS A 37 17.69 -7.10 15.73
C LYS A 37 16.16 -7.21 15.76
N LEU A 38 15.48 -6.44 14.91
CA LEU A 38 14.03 -6.48 14.75
C LEU A 38 13.63 -7.60 13.79
N LEU A 39 12.38 -8.05 13.87
CA LEU A 39 11.84 -8.99 12.89
C LEU A 39 11.27 -8.25 11.68
N SER A 40 11.37 -8.88 10.51
CA SER A 40 10.55 -8.55 9.35
C SER A 40 9.18 -9.25 9.43
N GLY A 41 8.19 -8.79 8.67
CA GLY A 41 6.89 -9.47 8.58
C GLY A 41 6.99 -10.92 8.08
N GLY A 42 6.11 -11.80 8.59
CA GLY A 42 5.84 -13.11 8.02
C GLY A 42 6.98 -14.12 8.05
N VAL A 43 7.14 -14.86 6.94
CA VAL A 43 8.20 -15.85 6.74
C VAL A 43 9.58 -15.22 6.81
N SER A 44 9.75 -13.96 6.37
CA SER A 44 11.00 -13.24 6.48
C SER A 44 11.37 -12.97 7.95
N GLY A 45 10.39 -12.74 8.83
CA GLY A 45 10.63 -12.65 10.28
C GLY A 45 11.14 -13.95 10.89
N ILE A 46 10.52 -15.08 10.51
CA ILE A 46 10.97 -16.41 10.94
C ILE A 46 12.38 -16.70 10.40
N ALA A 47 12.65 -16.31 9.14
CA ALA A 47 13.97 -16.45 8.54
C ALA A 47 15.04 -15.64 9.28
N ILE A 48 14.70 -14.43 9.74
CA ILE A 48 15.59 -13.61 10.56
C ILE A 48 15.86 -14.25 11.93
N LEU A 49 14.84 -14.84 12.58
CA LEU A 49 15.05 -15.60 13.83
C LEU A 49 16.02 -16.76 13.63
N ILE A 50 15.85 -17.53 12.55
CA ILE A 50 16.74 -18.63 12.19
C ILE A 50 18.15 -18.11 11.89
N GLN A 51 18.27 -16.95 11.22
CA GLN A 51 19.55 -16.31 10.99
C GLN A 51 20.25 -15.89 12.29
N TYR A 52 19.51 -15.41 13.29
CA TYR A 52 20.08 -15.05 14.59
C TYR A 52 20.52 -16.28 15.39
N ALA A 53 19.78 -17.39 15.30
CA ALA A 53 20.09 -18.61 16.03
C ALA A 53 21.18 -19.47 15.37
N PHE A 54 21.20 -19.57 14.04
CA PHE A 54 22.06 -20.52 13.30
C PHE A 54 23.04 -19.86 12.32
N HIS A 55 23.08 -18.52 12.23
CA HIS A 55 23.92 -17.75 11.29
C HIS A 55 23.70 -18.06 9.80
N ILE A 56 22.62 -18.77 9.46
CA ILE A 56 22.19 -19.03 8.07
C ILE A 56 21.60 -17.74 7.49
N SER A 57 21.94 -17.39 6.25
CA SER A 57 21.36 -16.21 5.59
C SER A 57 19.83 -16.36 5.45
N ALA A 58 19.07 -15.35 5.88
CA ALA A 58 17.61 -15.35 5.81
C ALA A 58 17.08 -15.63 4.38
N GLY A 59 17.83 -15.25 3.33
CA GLY A 59 17.46 -15.50 1.95
C GLY A 59 17.20 -16.99 1.64
N TYR A 60 18.01 -17.91 2.16
CA TYR A 60 17.83 -19.35 1.94
C TYR A 60 16.56 -19.86 2.62
N THR A 61 16.34 -19.44 3.87
CA THR A 61 15.18 -19.84 4.65
C THR A 61 13.88 -19.32 4.04
N VAL A 62 13.86 -18.07 3.57
CA VAL A 62 12.72 -17.50 2.84
C VAL A 62 12.38 -18.31 1.60
N LEU A 63 13.40 -18.70 0.82
CA LEU A 63 13.18 -19.45 -0.42
C LEU A 63 12.54 -20.82 -0.14
N VAL A 64 13.07 -21.58 0.82
CA VAL A 64 12.56 -22.91 1.19
C VAL A 64 11.17 -22.82 1.80
N ALA A 65 10.97 -21.92 2.76
CA ALA A 65 9.69 -21.77 3.45
C ALA A 65 8.56 -21.26 2.52
N ASN A 66 8.91 -20.58 1.42
CA ASN A 66 7.93 -20.10 0.46
C ASN A 66 7.46 -21.16 -0.54
N ILE A 67 8.17 -22.27 -0.73
CA ILE A 67 7.74 -23.36 -1.64
C ILE A 67 6.30 -23.81 -1.36
N PRO A 68 5.91 -24.22 -0.12
CA PRO A 68 4.52 -24.63 0.14
C PRO A 68 3.51 -23.50 -0.06
N LEU A 69 3.89 -22.26 0.26
CA LEU A 69 3.02 -21.09 0.12
C LEU A 69 2.78 -20.73 -1.35
N LEU A 70 3.79 -20.86 -2.21
CA LEU A 70 3.67 -20.65 -3.65
C LEU A 70 2.80 -21.73 -4.29
N VAL A 71 2.91 -22.98 -3.84
CA VAL A 71 2.00 -24.06 -4.26
C VAL A 71 0.55 -23.73 -3.85
N LEU A 72 0.34 -23.24 -2.63
CA LEU A 72 -0.97 -22.81 -2.17
C LEU A 72 -1.52 -21.64 -3.01
N SER A 73 -0.68 -20.64 -3.31
CA SER A 73 -1.01 -19.53 -4.21
C SER A 73 -1.47 -20.04 -5.57
N TYR A 74 -0.74 -20.97 -6.18
CA TYR A 74 -1.09 -21.54 -7.49
C TYR A 74 -2.48 -22.20 -7.50
N ARG A 75 -2.86 -22.84 -6.39
CA ARG A 75 -4.15 -23.54 -6.27
C ARG A 75 -5.33 -22.62 -5.94
N LYS A 76 -5.11 -21.52 -5.21
CA LYS A 76 -6.19 -20.72 -4.61
C LYS A 76 -6.28 -19.28 -5.12
N LEU A 77 -5.19 -18.73 -5.66
CA LEU A 77 -5.11 -17.37 -6.22
C LEU A 77 -4.98 -17.42 -7.76
N ASN A 78 -4.93 -16.24 -8.39
CA ASN A 78 -4.79 -16.14 -9.83
C ASN A 78 -3.37 -16.55 -10.28
N ARG A 79 -3.25 -17.18 -11.46
CA ARG A 79 -1.96 -17.56 -12.08
C ARG A 79 -1.05 -16.36 -12.28
N ARG A 80 -1.61 -15.21 -12.68
CA ARG A 80 -0.84 -13.96 -12.85
C ARG A 80 -0.17 -13.54 -11.54
N PHE A 81 -0.92 -13.57 -10.44
CA PHE A 81 -0.39 -13.25 -9.11
C PHE A 81 0.69 -14.22 -8.65
N THR A 82 0.46 -15.50 -8.90
CA THR A 82 1.42 -16.55 -8.52
C THR A 82 2.74 -16.39 -9.26
N ILE A 83 2.72 -16.14 -10.58
CA ILE A 83 3.95 -15.94 -11.37
C ILE A 83 4.75 -14.74 -10.86
N TYR A 84 4.10 -13.59 -10.65
CA TYR A 84 4.79 -12.41 -10.11
C TYR A 84 5.25 -12.62 -8.67
N SER A 85 4.53 -13.39 -7.86
CA SER A 85 4.97 -13.75 -6.51
C SER A 85 6.15 -14.71 -6.48
N ILE A 86 6.25 -15.61 -7.46
CA ILE A 86 7.45 -16.43 -7.66
C ILE A 86 8.64 -15.51 -7.97
N ILE A 87 8.50 -14.61 -8.96
CA ILE A 87 9.54 -13.64 -9.32
C ILE A 87 9.94 -12.80 -8.11
N GLY A 88 8.96 -12.26 -7.37
CA GLY A 88 9.19 -11.46 -6.18
C GLY A 88 9.90 -12.24 -5.07
N THR A 89 9.47 -13.47 -4.79
CA THR A 89 10.12 -14.35 -3.79
C THR A 89 11.59 -14.60 -4.12
N PHE A 90 11.89 -14.99 -5.36
CA PHE A 90 13.25 -15.23 -5.80
C PHE A 90 14.09 -13.94 -5.77
N SER A 91 13.51 -12.81 -6.20
CA SER A 91 14.17 -11.52 -6.19
C SER A 91 14.49 -11.06 -4.76
N LEU A 92 13.52 -11.13 -3.84
CA LEU A 92 13.73 -10.76 -2.44
C LEU A 92 14.81 -11.65 -1.81
N SER A 93 14.74 -12.97 -2.01
CA SER A 93 15.74 -13.90 -1.49
C SER A 93 17.15 -13.57 -1.99
N LEU A 94 17.31 -13.34 -3.30
CA LEU A 94 18.57 -12.96 -3.91
C LEU A 94 19.07 -11.62 -3.35
N PHE A 95 18.21 -10.61 -3.28
CA PHE A 95 18.61 -9.30 -2.78
C PHE A 95 18.94 -9.32 -1.29
N LEU A 96 18.25 -10.10 -0.46
CA LEU A 96 18.63 -10.29 0.95
C LEU A 96 20.03 -10.90 1.10
N ILE A 97 20.46 -11.76 0.18
CA ILE A 97 21.84 -12.29 0.17
C ILE A 97 22.82 -11.20 -0.28
N LEU A 98 22.51 -10.50 -1.37
CA LEU A 98 23.37 -9.45 -1.93
C LEU A 98 23.53 -8.25 -0.99
N THR A 99 22.48 -7.88 -0.27
CA THR A 99 22.48 -6.72 0.62
C THR A 99 22.92 -7.05 2.06
N LYS A 100 23.33 -8.28 2.36
CA LYS A 100 23.70 -8.72 3.72
C LYS A 100 24.74 -7.81 4.39
N ASN A 101 25.70 -7.30 3.62
CA ASN A 101 26.80 -6.47 4.12
C ASN A 101 26.41 -5.01 4.40
N LEU A 102 25.23 -4.55 3.95
CA LEU A 102 24.75 -3.17 4.20
C LEU A 102 24.51 -2.88 5.68
N SER A 103 24.25 -3.91 6.49
CA SER A 103 24.12 -3.82 7.95
C SER A 103 25.34 -3.19 8.64
N SER A 104 26.52 -3.24 8.01
CA SER A 104 27.78 -2.73 8.57
C SER A 104 28.05 -1.25 8.30
N ILE A 105 27.29 -0.61 7.40
CA ILE A 105 27.57 0.75 6.91
C ILE A 105 27.12 1.81 7.91
N PHE A 106 25.99 1.61 8.59
CA PHE A 106 25.43 2.58 9.53
C PHE A 106 25.65 2.13 10.97
N LYS A 107 26.59 2.78 11.66
CA LYS A 107 26.80 2.64 13.11
C LYS A 107 25.99 3.69 13.88
N VAL A 108 24.68 3.70 13.69
CA VAL A 108 23.76 4.50 14.51
C VAL A 108 23.19 3.58 15.58
N GLN A 109 23.10 4.02 16.84
CA GLN A 109 22.49 3.24 17.93
C GLN A 109 21.12 3.81 18.28
N ASP A 110 20.20 3.79 17.31
CA ASP A 110 18.82 4.25 17.53
C ASP A 110 17.82 3.26 16.92
N THR A 111 17.29 2.39 17.77
CA THR A 111 16.29 1.37 17.40
C THR A 111 14.99 2.01 16.92
N LEU A 112 14.62 3.20 17.39
CA LEU A 112 13.43 3.92 16.92
C LEU A 112 13.64 4.39 15.49
N LEU A 113 14.81 4.97 15.19
CA LEU A 113 15.15 5.38 13.83
C LEU A 113 15.18 4.17 12.88
N PHE A 114 15.81 3.06 13.29
CA PHE A 114 15.83 1.84 12.50
C PHE A 114 14.44 1.24 12.26
N SER A 115 13.58 1.20 13.27
CA SER A 115 12.22 0.66 13.12
C SER A 115 11.35 1.52 12.20
N VAL A 116 11.49 2.85 12.24
CA VAL A 116 10.77 3.76 11.35
C VAL A 116 11.23 3.57 9.90
N TYR A 117 12.53 3.71 9.62
CA TYR A 117 13.03 3.61 8.24
C TYR A 117 12.93 2.19 7.67
N GLY A 118 13.15 1.16 8.50
CA GLY A 118 12.91 -0.22 8.13
C GLY A 118 11.45 -0.47 7.77
N GLY A 119 10.51 0.06 8.55
CA GLY A 119 9.07 0.01 8.24
C GLY A 119 8.71 0.73 6.96
N VAL A 120 9.21 1.96 6.75
CA VAL A 120 8.92 2.74 5.53
C VAL A 120 9.43 2.03 4.27
N LEU A 121 10.69 1.58 4.25
CA LEU A 121 11.27 0.95 3.07
C LEU A 121 10.61 -0.40 2.76
N THR A 122 10.39 -1.24 3.76
CA THR A 122 9.69 -2.52 3.56
C THR A 122 8.24 -2.32 3.14
N GLY A 123 7.56 -1.29 3.66
CA GLY A 123 6.22 -0.92 3.23
C GLY A 123 6.17 -0.43 1.77
N ILE A 124 7.15 0.37 1.34
CA ILE A 124 7.26 0.80 -0.07
C ILE A 124 7.47 -0.42 -0.97
N GLY A 125 8.41 -1.30 -0.61
CA GLY A 125 8.74 -2.46 -1.43
C GLY A 125 7.58 -3.45 -1.54
N ALA A 126 6.93 -3.77 -0.42
CA ALA A 126 5.75 -4.63 -0.40
C ALA A 126 4.59 -4.00 -1.19
N GLY A 127 4.34 -2.70 -0.99
CA GLY A 127 3.34 -1.95 -1.74
C GLY A 127 3.59 -2.00 -3.25
N LEU A 128 4.81 -1.75 -3.71
CA LEU A 128 5.16 -1.82 -5.14
C LEU A 128 4.92 -3.20 -5.73
N ALA A 129 5.25 -4.26 -4.99
CA ALA A 129 4.99 -5.63 -5.42
C ALA A 129 3.47 -5.88 -5.55
N TYR A 130 2.69 -5.53 -4.52
CA TYR A 130 1.24 -5.72 -4.50
C TYR A 130 0.51 -4.91 -5.57
N SER A 131 0.85 -3.63 -5.77
CA SER A 131 0.27 -2.76 -6.80
C SER A 131 0.49 -3.30 -8.22
N ASN A 132 1.45 -4.20 -8.42
CA ASN A 132 1.79 -4.80 -9.70
C ASN A 132 1.38 -6.28 -9.81
N HIS A 133 0.42 -6.69 -8.97
CA HIS A 133 -0.11 -8.05 -8.88
C HIS A 133 0.92 -9.10 -8.45
N GLY A 134 1.99 -8.71 -7.76
CA GLY A 134 2.96 -9.64 -7.18
C GLY A 134 2.92 -9.64 -5.66
N SER A 135 3.80 -10.43 -5.07
CA SER A 135 4.15 -10.33 -3.66
C SER A 135 5.59 -10.75 -3.47
N GLU A 136 6.16 -10.42 -2.31
CA GLU A 136 7.50 -10.86 -1.93
C GLU A 136 7.52 -12.32 -1.43
N GLY A 137 6.37 -13.01 -1.49
CA GLY A 137 6.18 -14.35 -0.96
C GLY A 137 5.91 -14.36 0.55
N GLY A 138 5.97 -15.55 1.14
CA GLY A 138 5.78 -15.71 2.57
C GLY A 138 4.35 -15.44 3.00
N MET A 139 4.22 -14.84 4.19
CA MET A 139 2.92 -14.59 4.80
C MET A 139 2.06 -13.61 3.98
N ASN A 140 2.69 -12.85 3.08
CA ASN A 140 2.02 -11.98 2.11
C ASN A 140 1.07 -12.75 1.18
N ILE A 141 1.35 -14.03 0.91
CA ILE A 141 0.45 -14.91 0.15
C ILE A 141 -0.79 -15.24 0.99
N ILE A 142 -0.62 -15.47 2.29
CA ILE A 142 -1.72 -15.77 3.20
C ILE A 142 -2.59 -14.53 3.39
N VAL A 143 -1.98 -13.34 3.51
CA VAL A 143 -2.70 -12.05 3.50
C VAL A 143 -3.59 -11.93 2.27
N MET A 144 -3.07 -12.25 1.08
CA MET A 144 -3.85 -12.17 -0.15
C MET A 144 -4.99 -13.22 -0.22
N LEU A 145 -4.79 -14.40 0.37
CA LEU A 145 -5.84 -15.41 0.51
C LEU A 145 -6.97 -14.94 1.44
N VAL A 146 -6.61 -14.28 2.55
CA VAL A 146 -7.57 -13.68 3.49
C VAL A 146 -8.29 -12.51 2.82
N LYS A 147 -7.58 -11.61 2.14
CA LYS A 147 -8.15 -10.49 1.38
C LYS A 147 -9.18 -10.94 0.35
N LYS A 148 -8.90 -12.02 -0.37
CA LYS A 148 -9.87 -12.62 -1.32
C LYS A 148 -11.19 -13.04 -0.66
N LYS A 149 -11.18 -13.40 0.62
CA LYS A 149 -12.38 -13.77 1.39
C LYS A 149 -13.00 -12.58 2.12
N TYR A 150 -12.19 -11.60 2.52
CA TYR A 150 -12.58 -10.43 3.30
C TYR A 150 -12.12 -9.15 2.59
N ASP A 151 -12.91 -8.70 1.62
CA ASP A 151 -12.51 -7.61 0.74
C ASP A 151 -12.57 -6.21 1.39
N ASN A 152 -13.18 -6.09 2.57
CA ASN A 152 -13.32 -4.79 3.25
C ASN A 152 -12.02 -4.29 3.91
N PHE A 153 -11.00 -5.13 4.02
CA PHE A 153 -9.74 -4.77 4.68
C PHE A 153 -8.64 -4.50 3.66
N ASP A 154 -7.76 -3.55 3.97
CA ASP A 154 -6.58 -3.29 3.13
C ASP A 154 -5.52 -4.38 3.34
N VAL A 155 -4.63 -4.54 2.35
CA VAL A 155 -3.63 -5.61 2.33
C VAL A 155 -2.61 -5.44 3.45
N GLY A 156 -2.13 -4.21 3.67
CA GLY A 156 -1.22 -3.84 4.75
C GLY A 156 -1.85 -4.07 6.12
N GLN A 157 -3.09 -3.61 6.34
CA GLN A 157 -3.82 -3.88 7.59
C GLN A 157 -3.93 -5.38 7.92
N LEU A 158 -4.32 -6.20 6.94
CA LEU A 158 -4.37 -7.66 7.12
C LEU A 158 -2.97 -8.23 7.41
N GLY A 159 -1.94 -7.73 6.73
CA GLY A 159 -0.54 -8.08 7.00
C GLY A 159 -0.12 -7.77 8.43
N PHE A 160 -0.49 -6.60 8.95
CA PHE A 160 -0.21 -6.21 10.33
C PHE A 160 -0.89 -7.15 11.33
N ILE A 161 -2.18 -7.45 11.16
CA ILE A 161 -2.92 -8.35 12.05
C ILE A 161 -2.27 -9.73 12.11
N VAL A 162 -1.92 -10.28 10.94
CA VAL A 162 -1.26 -11.58 10.85
C VAL A 162 0.11 -11.55 11.54
N ASN A 163 0.87 -10.47 11.35
CA ASN A 163 2.18 -10.31 11.97
C ASN A 163 2.11 -10.08 13.49
N CYS A 164 1.06 -9.46 14.01
CA CYS A 164 0.85 -9.35 15.46
C CYS A 164 0.81 -10.72 16.14
N ILE A 165 0.17 -11.71 15.51
CA ILE A 165 0.15 -13.09 16.01
C ILE A 165 1.58 -13.66 16.04
N ILE A 166 2.36 -13.48 14.97
CA ILE A 166 3.73 -13.97 14.85
C ILE A 166 4.64 -13.31 15.90
N VAL A 167 4.55 -11.99 16.07
CA VAL A 167 5.35 -11.25 17.05
C VAL A 167 4.96 -11.61 18.48
N SER A 168 3.68 -11.87 18.75
CA SER A 168 3.23 -12.32 20.08
C SER A 168 3.86 -13.67 20.45
N LEU A 169 3.99 -14.59 19.49
CA LEU A 169 4.70 -15.85 19.69
C LEU A 169 6.23 -15.64 19.86
N GLY A 170 6.82 -14.72 19.09
CA GLY A 170 8.26 -14.41 19.16
C GLY A 170 8.68 -13.55 20.36
N MET A 171 7.72 -12.93 21.05
CA MET A 171 7.94 -12.06 22.22
C MET A 171 8.62 -12.81 23.36
N MET A 172 8.30 -14.11 23.53
CA MET A 172 8.91 -14.97 24.55
C MET A 172 10.42 -15.18 24.31
N ILE A 173 10.91 -14.98 23.09
CA ILE A 173 12.29 -15.23 22.68
C ILE A 173 13.12 -13.94 22.69
N ASN A 174 12.59 -12.86 22.11
CA ASN A 174 13.35 -11.62 21.86
C ASN A 174 13.12 -10.50 22.89
N GLY A 175 12.23 -10.74 23.86
CA GLY A 175 11.84 -9.76 24.87
C GLY A 175 10.83 -8.73 24.38
N ILE A 176 10.15 -8.11 25.34
CA ILE A 176 9.04 -7.16 25.11
C ILE A 176 9.46 -5.91 24.34
N ILE A 177 10.65 -5.36 24.61
CA ILE A 177 11.12 -4.11 23.97
C ILE A 177 11.32 -4.32 22.46
N THR A 178 12.02 -5.39 22.07
CA THR A 178 12.24 -5.76 20.66
C THR A 178 10.92 -6.04 19.94
N ALA A 179 9.98 -6.71 20.62
CA ALA A 179 8.65 -6.98 20.09
C ALA A 179 7.85 -5.70 19.82
N LEU A 180 7.87 -4.73 20.74
CA LEU A 180 7.19 -3.44 20.56
C LEU A 180 7.75 -2.63 19.39
N TYR A 181 9.08 -2.56 19.26
CA TYR A 181 9.71 -1.91 18.11
C TYR A 181 9.43 -2.62 16.79
N THR A 182 9.36 -3.95 16.82
CA THR A 182 8.97 -4.76 15.66
C THR A 182 7.52 -4.47 15.25
N LEU A 183 6.58 -4.42 16.20
CA LEU A 183 5.19 -4.05 15.93
C LEU A 183 5.08 -2.63 15.37
N MET A 184 5.84 -1.68 15.91
CA MET A 184 5.88 -0.31 15.39
C MET A 184 6.36 -0.28 13.93
N SER A 185 7.46 -0.98 13.62
CA SER A 185 7.96 -1.09 12.25
C SER A 185 6.93 -1.73 11.31
N MET A 186 6.26 -2.81 11.75
CA MET A 186 5.25 -3.50 10.95
C MET A 186 3.99 -2.67 10.73
N TYR A 187 3.58 -1.86 11.71
CA TYR A 187 2.47 -0.93 11.57
C TYR A 187 2.80 0.15 10.52
N ILE A 188 4.00 0.72 10.59
CA ILE A 188 4.48 1.70 9.59
C ILE A 188 4.52 1.04 8.21
N ALA A 189 5.08 -0.17 8.10
CA ALA A 189 5.12 -0.91 6.84
C ALA A 189 3.73 -1.16 6.27
N ALA A 190 2.76 -1.56 7.11
CA ALA A 190 1.37 -1.76 6.70
C ALA A 190 0.73 -0.47 6.18
N PHE A 191 0.84 0.62 6.95
CA PHE A 191 0.31 1.93 6.54
C PHE A 191 0.92 2.39 5.21
N VAL A 192 2.24 2.28 5.05
CA VAL A 192 2.93 2.68 3.82
C VAL A 192 2.57 1.76 2.65
N THR A 193 2.44 0.46 2.88
CA THR A 193 1.98 -0.52 1.88
C THR A 193 0.63 -0.11 1.31
N ASP A 194 -0.35 0.17 2.18
CA ASP A 194 -1.69 0.57 1.75
C ASP A 194 -1.67 1.91 0.99
N LYS A 195 -0.86 2.87 1.44
CA LYS A 195 -0.65 4.14 0.70
C LYS A 195 -0.02 3.95 -0.67
N VAL A 196 0.85 2.97 -0.86
CA VAL A 196 1.47 2.67 -2.17
C VAL A 196 0.50 1.89 -3.06
N ILE A 197 -0.34 1.02 -2.50
CA ILE A 197 -1.37 0.26 -3.23
C ILE A 197 -2.46 1.17 -3.75
N HIS A 198 -3.12 1.90 -2.87
CA HIS A 198 -4.24 2.78 -3.23
C HIS A 198 -3.77 4.11 -3.83
N GLY A 199 -2.47 4.42 -3.70
CA GLY A 199 -1.93 5.75 -3.93
C GLY A 199 -2.30 6.72 -2.81
N LEU A 200 -1.62 7.85 -2.77
CA LEU A 200 -2.08 9.00 -1.99
C LEU A 200 -3.38 9.47 -2.64
N SER A 201 -4.53 9.36 -1.96
CA SER A 201 -5.81 9.85 -2.50
C SER A 201 -5.64 11.29 -2.99
N ARG A 202 -5.60 11.44 -4.32
CA ARG A 202 -5.48 12.75 -4.97
C ARG A 202 -6.83 13.29 -5.41
N LYS A 203 -7.94 12.62 -5.09
CA LYS A 203 -9.29 13.00 -5.50
C LYS A 203 -10.10 13.32 -4.26
N LYS A 204 -10.85 14.43 -4.30
CA LYS A 204 -11.77 14.85 -3.24
C LYS A 204 -13.18 14.92 -3.83
N VAL A 205 -14.15 14.36 -3.11
CA VAL A 205 -15.57 14.58 -3.39
C VAL A 205 -15.96 15.90 -2.74
N LEU A 206 -16.63 16.75 -3.51
CA LEU A 206 -17.12 18.04 -3.05
C LEU A 206 -18.64 18.07 -3.14
N PHE A 207 -19.28 18.51 -2.06
CA PHE A 207 -20.66 18.96 -2.06
C PHE A 207 -20.68 20.47 -1.87
N VAL A 208 -21.14 21.19 -2.88
CA VAL A 208 -21.31 22.65 -2.80
C VAL A 208 -22.79 22.97 -2.63
N ILE A 209 -23.10 23.65 -1.53
CA ILE A 209 -24.43 24.17 -1.22
C ILE A 209 -24.34 25.70 -1.34
N THR A 210 -25.10 26.27 -2.24
CA THR A 210 -25.07 27.70 -2.61
C THR A 210 -26.44 28.11 -3.10
N ASP A 211 -26.75 29.40 -3.03
CA ASP A 211 -27.96 29.99 -3.63
C ASP A 211 -27.70 30.50 -5.07
N LYS A 212 -26.46 30.34 -5.56
CA LYS A 212 -26.03 30.66 -6.93
C LYS A 212 -25.62 29.41 -7.70
N GLU A 213 -26.43 28.35 -7.61
CA GLU A 213 -26.03 27.03 -8.13
C GLU A 213 -25.74 27.02 -9.63
N GLU A 214 -26.48 27.81 -10.43
CA GLU A 214 -26.31 27.83 -11.88
C GLU A 214 -24.97 28.46 -12.29
N GLU A 215 -24.57 29.56 -11.64
CA GLU A 215 -23.29 30.23 -11.88
C GLU A 215 -22.12 29.34 -11.49
N VAL A 216 -22.21 28.70 -10.32
CA VAL A 216 -21.17 27.78 -9.83
C VAL A 216 -21.10 26.53 -10.72
N PHE A 217 -22.23 25.95 -11.11
CA PHE A 217 -22.28 24.79 -11.99
C PHE A 217 -21.68 25.10 -13.36
N LYS A 218 -22.01 26.26 -13.94
CA LYS A 218 -21.44 26.74 -15.21
C LYS A 218 -19.93 26.93 -15.11
N TYR A 219 -19.44 27.51 -14.00
CA TYR A 219 -18.01 27.65 -13.78
C TYR A 219 -17.30 26.29 -13.73
N ILE A 220 -17.84 25.33 -12.97
CA ILE A 220 -17.25 24.00 -12.80
C ILE A 220 -17.19 23.25 -14.14
N THR A 221 -18.30 23.21 -14.86
CA THR A 221 -18.41 22.48 -16.15
C THR A 221 -17.56 23.11 -17.24
N THR A 222 -17.44 24.44 -17.28
CA THR A 222 -16.69 25.15 -18.34
C THR A 222 -15.17 25.14 -18.08
N PHE A 223 -14.74 25.49 -16.87
CA PHE A 223 -13.32 25.80 -16.61
C PHE A 223 -12.54 24.67 -15.95
N MET A 224 -13.21 23.79 -15.20
CA MET A 224 -12.53 22.79 -14.41
C MET A 224 -12.58 21.39 -15.06
N HIS A 225 -13.47 21.18 -16.04
CA HIS A 225 -13.68 19.92 -16.74
C HIS A 225 -13.90 18.65 -15.87
N PRO A 226 -14.46 18.67 -14.63
CA PRO A 226 -14.97 17.44 -14.04
C PRO A 226 -16.46 17.30 -14.40
N GLY A 227 -16.95 16.07 -14.51
CA GLY A 227 -18.39 15.86 -14.42
C GLY A 227 -18.90 16.46 -13.10
N ALA A 228 -19.93 17.29 -13.17
CA ALA A 228 -20.65 17.80 -12.02
C ALA A 228 -22.11 17.36 -12.14
N THR A 229 -22.70 16.97 -11.02
CA THR A 229 -24.08 16.49 -10.94
C THR A 229 -24.84 17.35 -9.95
N ILE A 230 -26.06 17.73 -10.29
CA ILE A 230 -26.97 18.40 -9.36
C ILE A 230 -27.73 17.32 -8.59
N LEU A 231 -27.63 17.36 -7.27
CA LEU A 231 -28.43 16.56 -6.36
C LEU A 231 -29.54 17.44 -5.79
N ASN A 232 -30.79 17.01 -5.92
CA ASN A 232 -31.93 17.70 -5.31
C ASN A 232 -32.06 17.25 -3.86
N GLY A 233 -31.88 18.19 -2.93
CA GLY A 233 -32.08 17.99 -1.51
C GLY A 233 -33.26 18.82 -0.99
N LYS A 234 -33.66 18.57 0.26
CA LYS A 234 -34.65 19.36 0.99
C LYS A 234 -34.04 19.79 2.30
N ALA A 235 -34.02 21.10 2.56
CA ALA A 235 -33.59 21.64 3.83
C ALA A 235 -34.61 21.30 4.92
N LEU A 236 -34.18 21.27 6.19
CA LEU A 236 -35.07 21.06 7.34
C LEU A 236 -36.22 22.09 7.38
N THR A 237 -36.00 23.28 6.84
CA THR A 237 -37.01 24.33 6.66
C THR A 237 -38.09 23.99 5.62
N GLY A 238 -38.02 22.82 4.98
CA GLY A 238 -38.95 22.37 3.96
C GLY A 238 -38.65 22.89 2.55
N ARG A 239 -37.70 23.81 2.39
CA ARG A 239 -37.31 24.36 1.08
C ARG A 239 -36.49 23.34 0.29
N GLU A 240 -36.81 23.20 -1.00
CA GLU A 240 -35.95 22.48 -1.93
C GLU A 240 -34.62 23.23 -2.08
N ARG A 241 -33.52 22.47 -2.14
CA ARG A 241 -32.18 23.02 -2.31
C ARG A 241 -31.36 22.12 -3.21
N LYS A 242 -30.71 22.71 -4.21
CA LYS A 242 -29.80 22.00 -5.10
C LYS A 242 -28.41 21.94 -4.46
N VAL A 243 -27.78 20.78 -4.53
CA VAL A 243 -26.42 20.54 -4.06
C VAL A 243 -25.58 20.11 -5.25
N ILE A 244 -24.48 20.83 -5.50
CA ILE A 244 -23.58 20.46 -6.59
C ILE A 244 -22.61 19.40 -6.07
N TYR A 245 -22.73 18.20 -6.61
CA TYR A 245 -21.79 17.11 -6.42
C TYR A 245 -20.72 17.16 -7.51
N CYS A 246 -19.45 17.21 -7.13
CA CYS A 246 -18.36 17.07 -8.09
C CYS A 246 -17.14 16.40 -7.47
N ILE A 247 -16.27 15.87 -8.33
CA ILE A 247 -15.02 15.24 -7.93
C ILE A 247 -13.90 16.08 -8.52
N VAL A 248 -12.94 16.50 -7.68
CA VAL A 248 -11.78 17.27 -8.14
C VAL A 248 -10.48 16.63 -7.69
N HIS A 249 -9.43 16.85 -8.47
CA HIS A 249 -8.08 16.54 -8.02
C HIS A 249 -7.66 17.52 -6.92
N ILE A 250 -6.91 17.06 -5.91
CA ILE A 250 -6.50 17.84 -4.74
C ILE A 250 -5.69 19.09 -5.13
N SER A 251 -4.92 19.02 -6.22
CA SER A 251 -4.18 20.18 -6.76
C SER A 251 -5.08 21.29 -7.30
N ARG A 252 -6.33 20.98 -7.68
CA ARG A 252 -7.33 21.95 -8.17
C ARG A 252 -8.23 22.47 -7.05
N LEU A 253 -8.20 21.87 -5.86
CA LEU A 253 -9.05 22.24 -4.74
C LEU A 253 -8.87 23.70 -4.28
N PRO A 254 -7.66 24.27 -4.19
CA PRO A 254 -7.50 25.68 -3.80
C PRO A 254 -8.15 26.64 -4.81
N GLN A 255 -7.92 26.41 -6.11
CA GLN A 255 -8.53 27.19 -7.18
C GLN A 255 -10.06 27.05 -7.16
N PHE A 256 -10.57 25.83 -6.95
CA PHE A 256 -12.00 25.59 -6.82
C PHE A 256 -12.62 26.44 -5.71
N LYS A 257 -12.07 26.36 -4.49
CA LYS A 257 -12.56 27.12 -3.34
C LYS A 257 -12.58 28.62 -3.61
N TYR A 258 -11.49 29.14 -4.16
CA TYR A 258 -11.37 30.56 -4.49
C TYR A 258 -12.49 31.04 -5.41
N TRP A 259 -12.77 30.31 -6.49
CA TRP A 259 -13.77 30.73 -7.46
C TRP A 259 -15.20 30.55 -6.95
N VAL A 260 -15.50 29.46 -6.24
CA VAL A 260 -16.81 29.28 -5.60
C VAL A 260 -17.08 30.41 -4.61
N GLN A 261 -16.12 30.73 -3.75
CA GLN A 261 -16.24 31.82 -2.77
C GLN A 261 -16.29 33.22 -3.40
N LYS A 262 -15.73 33.37 -4.60
CA LYS A 262 -15.81 34.62 -5.38
C LYS A 262 -17.18 34.82 -6.00
N ILE A 263 -17.84 33.73 -6.43
CA ILE A 263 -19.21 33.75 -6.96
C ILE A 263 -20.20 33.95 -5.82
N ASP A 264 -20.06 33.17 -4.76
CA ASP A 264 -20.91 33.20 -3.57
C ASP A 264 -20.06 33.03 -2.30
N ARG A 265 -19.96 34.11 -1.51
CA ARG A 265 -19.21 34.12 -0.25
C ARG A 265 -19.84 33.23 0.83
N ASP A 266 -21.14 32.98 0.73
CA ASP A 266 -21.90 32.21 1.71
C ASP A 266 -22.02 30.73 1.32
N ALA A 267 -21.40 30.32 0.21
CA ALA A 267 -21.40 28.94 -0.25
C ALA A 267 -20.69 28.01 0.74
N LEU A 268 -21.38 26.92 1.11
CA LEU A 268 -20.83 25.86 1.93
C LEU A 268 -20.24 24.77 1.04
N ILE A 269 -18.96 24.45 1.27
CA ILE A 269 -18.22 23.42 0.53
C ILE A 269 -17.83 22.31 1.51
N SER A 270 -18.51 21.16 1.43
CA SER A 270 -18.10 19.94 2.14
C SER A 270 -17.09 19.16 1.30
N ILE A 271 -16.03 18.66 1.94
CA ILE A 271 -14.89 18.02 1.29
C ILE A 271 -14.71 16.65 1.93
N ILE A 272 -14.81 15.60 1.11
CA ILE A 272 -14.69 14.22 1.55
C ILE A 272 -13.55 13.56 0.79
N ASP A 273 -12.73 12.80 1.51
CA ASP A 273 -11.66 12.01 0.93
C ASP A 273 -12.24 10.83 0.16
N ALA A 274 -11.99 10.79 -1.15
CA ALA A 274 -12.37 9.65 -1.96
C ALA A 274 -11.26 8.61 -1.90
N SER A 275 -11.52 7.44 -1.33
CA SER A 275 -10.55 6.32 -1.34
C SER A 275 -10.27 5.88 -2.78
N GLU A 276 -11.31 5.81 -3.62
CA GLU A 276 -11.21 5.47 -5.04
C GLU A 276 -12.32 6.18 -5.83
N VAL A 277 -12.05 6.51 -7.09
CA VAL A 277 -13.04 7.05 -8.04
C VAL A 277 -12.74 6.45 -9.41
N ASP A 278 -13.71 5.74 -9.95
CA ASP A 278 -13.67 5.12 -11.27
C ASP A 278 -14.76 5.74 -12.19
N GLY A 279 -14.44 5.96 -13.47
CA GLY A 279 -15.39 6.48 -14.47
C GLY A 279 -14.77 7.36 -15.58
N ARG A 280 -15.61 7.75 -16.56
CA ARG A 280 -15.22 8.63 -17.68
C ARG A 280 -14.64 9.96 -17.16
N GLY A 281 -13.48 10.36 -17.71
CA GLY A 281 -12.75 11.56 -17.29
C GLY A 281 -11.87 11.38 -16.05
N PHE A 282 -11.97 10.22 -15.38
CA PHE A 282 -11.19 9.87 -14.20
C PHE A 282 -10.60 8.47 -14.36
N ASN A 283 -9.77 8.26 -15.40
CA ASN A 283 -9.14 7.00 -15.76
C ASN A 283 -8.81 6.09 -14.56
N SER A 284 -9.52 4.98 -14.45
CA SER A 284 -9.08 3.77 -13.76
C SER A 284 -8.24 2.94 -14.73
N SER A 285 -6.98 3.34 -14.92
CA SER A 285 -6.01 2.31 -15.30
C SER A 285 -5.72 1.52 -14.04
N ILE A 286 -6.40 0.40 -13.83
CA ILE A 286 -6.04 -0.82 -13.09
C ILE A 286 -7.34 -1.50 -12.61
N LEU A 287 -7.89 -2.37 -13.45
CA LEU A 287 -8.51 -3.65 -13.07
C LEU A 287 -8.02 -4.71 -14.06
#